data_AF-A0A3D5UZ80-F1
#
_entry.id   AF-A0A3D5UZ80-F1
#
_cell.length_a   1.000
_cell.length_b   1.000
_cell.length_c   1.000
_cell.angle_alpha   90.00
_cell.angle_beta   90.00
_cell.angle_gamma   90.00
#
_symmetry.space_group_name_H-M   'P 1'
#
loop_
_entity.id
_entity.type
_entity.pdbx_description
1 polymer ?
#
loop_
_entity_poly.entity_id
_entity_poly.type
_entity_poly.pdbx_seq_one_letter_code
_entity_poly.pdbx_strand_id
1 'polypeptide(L)'
;MVKKHLRYVVEQKDRYGNVRLYFWKRPGPRIRLHGTFGSEDFMKQYGRCLAEATGAIAPRALEAAGGRHLIRPGSFRALCVSWFSSAEFRTSLNERTQYVRRRIIEQMLQEPVKPDAALLFADVPVAKFTSKAVRVLRDRKADTPEAANTRVKALRAVFAWAIEAGEAETNPARDIPYLRNGSDGFHTWSIDEVRQFFAHHSVGTKANLALSLLLFTG
;
A
#
# COMPACT_ATOMS: atom_id res chain seq x y z
N MET A 1 16.56 26.98 -5.95
CA MET A 1 15.15 26.53 -6.01
C MET A 1 15.10 25.01 -5.95
N VAL A 2 14.40 24.46 -4.96
CA VAL A 2 14.38 23.04 -4.62
C VAL A 2 13.69 22.23 -5.72
N LYS A 3 14.42 21.35 -6.41
CA LYS A 3 13.83 20.39 -7.37
C LYS A 3 13.01 19.36 -6.59
N LYS A 4 11.71 19.59 -6.44
CA LYS A 4 10.76 18.54 -6.02
C LYS A 4 10.77 17.46 -7.11
N HIS A 5 11.41 16.32 -6.86
CA HIS A 5 11.50 15.23 -7.82
C HIS A 5 10.21 14.41 -7.81
N LEU A 6 9.35 14.57 -8.82
CA LEU A 6 8.18 13.71 -9.00
C LEU A 6 8.61 12.39 -9.67
N ARG A 7 8.09 11.27 -9.14
CA ARG A 7 8.48 9.93 -9.58
C ARG A 7 8.07 9.71 -11.03
N TYR A 8 8.96 9.15 -11.85
CA TYR A 8 8.72 8.90 -13.28
C TYR A 8 8.59 10.16 -14.16
N VAL A 9 8.85 11.37 -13.65
CA VAL A 9 8.91 12.58 -14.49
C VAL A 9 10.34 12.78 -15.02
N VAL A 10 10.48 12.98 -16.32
CA VAL A 10 11.74 13.20 -17.02
C VAL A 10 11.68 14.49 -17.81
N GLU A 11 12.70 15.33 -17.66
CA GLU A 11 12.87 16.55 -18.45
C GLU A 11 13.60 16.25 -19.75
N GLN A 12 13.16 16.85 -20.86
CA GLN A 12 13.84 16.76 -22.14
C GLN A 12 13.84 18.15 -22.80
N LYS A 13 15.02 18.62 -23.21
CA LYS A 13 15.18 19.84 -24.00
C LYS A 13 14.97 19.51 -25.48
N ASP A 14 14.19 20.32 -26.18
CA ASP A 14 14.09 20.23 -27.64
C ASP A 14 15.27 20.93 -28.34
N ARG A 15 15.35 20.78 -29.67
CA ARG A 15 16.38 21.37 -30.53
C ARG A 15 16.43 22.90 -30.56
N TYR A 16 15.38 23.56 -30.07
CA TYR A 16 15.23 25.01 -29.94
C TYR A 16 15.39 25.47 -28.49
N GLY A 17 15.82 24.60 -27.57
CA GLY A 17 16.08 24.93 -26.17
C GLY A 17 14.87 24.86 -25.24
N ASN A 18 13.67 24.52 -25.74
CA ASN A 18 12.47 24.44 -24.90
C ASN A 18 12.50 23.19 -24.02
N VAL A 19 12.30 23.36 -22.70
CA VAL A 19 12.19 22.25 -21.75
C VAL A 19 10.78 21.66 -21.79
N ARG A 20 10.67 20.35 -22.03
CA ARG A 20 9.42 19.60 -21.99
C ARG A 20 9.50 18.50 -20.93
N LEU A 21 8.38 18.24 -20.28
CA LEU A 21 8.28 17.24 -19.22
C LEU A 21 7.52 16.02 -19.74
N TYR A 22 8.01 14.83 -19.38
CA TYR A 22 7.42 13.55 -19.77
C TYR A 22 7.25 12.64 -18.57
N PHE A 23 6.13 11.92 -18.51
CA PHE A 23 5.97 10.78 -17.63
C PHE A 23 6.53 9.52 -18.31
N TRP A 24 7.38 8.77 -17.61
CA TRP A 24 7.98 7.54 -18.12
C TRP A 24 8.24 6.50 -17.03
N LYS A 25 7.43 5.45 -17.03
CA LYS A 25 7.65 4.23 -16.26
C LYS A 25 8.10 3.12 -17.23
N ARG A 26 9.26 2.53 -16.99
CA ARG A 26 9.77 1.41 -17.81
C ARG A 26 9.19 0.06 -17.32
N PRO A 27 8.91 -0.89 -18.22
CA PRO A 27 8.83 -0.74 -19.67
C PRO A 27 7.51 -0.05 -20.06
N GLY A 28 7.56 1.00 -20.90
CA GLY A 28 6.37 1.75 -21.29
C GLY A 28 6.66 3.00 -22.13
N PRO A 29 5.64 3.56 -22.80
CA PRO A 29 5.78 4.76 -23.63
C PRO A 29 6.01 6.02 -22.79
N ARG A 30 6.64 7.04 -23.39
CA ARG A 30 6.84 8.36 -22.77
C ARG A 30 5.62 9.22 -23.07
N ILE A 31 4.90 9.65 -22.05
CA ILE A 31 3.70 10.48 -22.17
C ILE A 31 4.08 11.93 -21.88
N ARG A 32 3.78 12.86 -22.78
CA ARG A 32 4.07 14.29 -22.58
C ARG A 32 3.15 14.88 -21.51
N LEU A 33 3.73 15.59 -20.54
CA LEU A 33 3.00 16.38 -19.55
C LEU A 33 3.00 17.84 -19.97
N HIS A 34 1.81 18.43 -20.06
CA HIS A 34 1.60 19.82 -20.44
C HIS A 34 1.35 20.69 -19.20
N GLY A 35 1.66 21.98 -19.33
CA GLY A 35 1.54 22.97 -18.25
C GLY A 35 2.85 23.20 -17.50
N THR A 36 2.86 24.20 -16.63
CA THR A 36 4.00 24.49 -15.76
C THR A 36 4.14 23.41 -14.69
N PHE A 37 5.37 23.06 -14.33
CA PHE A 37 5.64 22.06 -13.31
C PHE A 37 4.94 22.41 -11.99
N GLY A 38 4.10 21.50 -11.48
CA GLY A 38 3.34 21.69 -10.25
C GLY A 38 2.02 22.47 -10.40
N SER A 39 1.67 22.94 -11.61
CA SER A 39 0.32 23.47 -11.87
C SER A 39 -0.76 22.40 -11.71
N GLU A 40 -2.00 22.84 -11.51
CA GLU A 40 -3.14 21.93 -11.34
C GLU A 40 -3.32 21.01 -12.55
N ASP A 41 -3.17 21.53 -13.77
CA ASP A 41 -3.27 20.76 -15.00
C ASP A 41 -2.11 19.77 -15.19
N PHE A 42 -0.89 20.18 -14.80
CA PHE A 42 0.27 19.31 -14.80
C PHE A 42 0.09 18.14 -13.81
N MET A 43 -0.36 18.45 -12.58
CA MET A 43 -0.59 17.45 -11.54
C MET A 43 -1.75 16.50 -11.90
N LYS A 44 -2.79 16.97 -12.59
CA LYS A 44 -3.88 16.15 -13.14
C LYS A 44 -3.36 15.13 -14.16
N GLN A 45 -2.54 15.57 -15.12
CA GLN A 45 -1.96 14.68 -16.14
C GLN A 45 -0.97 13.68 -15.52
N TYR A 46 -0.14 14.14 -14.60
CA TYR A 46 0.79 13.30 -13.84
C TYR A 46 0.04 12.19 -13.05
N GLY A 47 -1.03 12.57 -12.35
CA GLY A 47 -1.85 11.63 -11.58
C GLY A 47 -2.51 10.54 -12.44
N ARG A 48 -2.99 10.89 -13.64
CA ARG A 48 -3.53 9.92 -14.62
C ARG A 48 -2.47 8.91 -15.07
N CYS A 49 -1.29 9.40 -15.46
CA CYS A 49 -0.23 8.53 -15.93
C CYS A 49 0.30 7.61 -14.82
N LEU A 50 0.43 8.12 -13.60
CA LEU A 50 0.88 7.34 -12.44
C LEU A 50 -0.12 6.22 -12.09
N ALA A 51 -1.40 6.54 -12.14
CA ALA A 51 -2.50 5.61 -11.88
C ALA A 51 -2.50 4.44 -12.86
N GLU A 52 -2.58 4.75 -14.16
CA GLU A 52 -2.56 3.76 -15.24
C GLU A 52 -1.30 2.89 -15.19
N ALA A 53 -0.14 3.50 -14.97
CA ALA A 53 1.13 2.79 -14.95
C ALA A 53 1.31 1.88 -13.71
N THR A 54 0.65 2.16 -12.58
CA THR A 54 0.81 1.38 -11.34
C THR A 54 -0.37 0.47 -11.03
N GLY A 55 -1.42 0.47 -11.85
CA GLY A 55 -2.70 -0.18 -11.52
C GLY A 55 -3.38 0.47 -10.31
N ALA A 56 -2.89 1.61 -9.84
CA ALA A 56 -3.57 2.43 -8.86
C ALA A 56 -4.68 3.17 -9.60
N ILE A 57 -5.93 2.98 -9.23
CA ILE A 57 -7.04 3.69 -9.87
C ILE A 57 -6.82 5.20 -9.68
N ALA A 58 -6.86 5.97 -10.76
CA ALA A 58 -6.74 7.42 -10.70
C ALA A 58 -7.82 7.96 -9.74
N PRO A 59 -7.53 8.97 -8.92
CA PRO A 59 -8.54 9.59 -8.05
C PRO A 59 -9.81 10.00 -8.82
N ARG A 60 -9.71 10.19 -10.13
CA ARG A 60 -10.80 10.64 -11.00
C ARG A 60 -11.80 9.57 -11.42
N ALA A 61 -11.46 8.27 -11.36
CA ALA A 61 -12.48 7.22 -11.48
C ALA A 61 -13.32 7.11 -10.19
N LEU A 62 -12.79 7.62 -9.06
CA LEU A 62 -13.54 7.84 -7.83
C LEU A 62 -14.41 9.11 -7.92
N GLU A 63 -13.95 10.17 -8.61
CA GLU A 63 -14.72 11.41 -8.78
C GLU A 63 -15.93 11.28 -9.73
N ALA A 64 -15.86 10.41 -10.73
CA ALA A 64 -16.97 10.20 -11.68
C ALA A 64 -18.16 9.39 -11.07
N ALA A 65 -17.97 8.77 -9.91
CA ALA A 65 -18.98 7.94 -9.23
C ALA A 65 -19.81 8.70 -8.16
N GLY A 66 -19.60 10.01 -7.99
CA GLY A 66 -20.48 10.86 -7.18
C GLY A 66 -19.81 11.49 -5.97
N GLY A 67 -19.52 12.79 -6.11
CA GLY A 67 -19.33 13.72 -5.01
C GLY A 67 -17.99 13.59 -4.28
N ARG A 68 -17.55 14.69 -3.68
CA ARG A 68 -16.64 14.62 -2.53
C ARG A 68 -17.27 13.59 -1.60
N HIS A 69 -16.64 12.44 -1.41
CA HIS A 69 -17.16 11.46 -0.47
C HIS A 69 -17.02 12.11 0.90
N LEU A 70 -18.06 12.82 1.37
CA LEU A 70 -18.16 13.18 2.77
C LEU A 70 -17.93 11.87 3.51
N ILE A 71 -16.87 11.85 4.30
CA ILE A 71 -16.58 10.73 5.20
C ILE A 71 -17.86 10.59 6.03
N ARG A 72 -18.62 9.53 5.79
CA ARG A 72 -19.90 9.32 6.46
C ARG A 72 -19.61 9.11 7.95
N PRO A 73 -20.13 9.95 8.86
CA PRO A 73 -19.94 9.74 10.30
C PRO A 73 -20.36 8.32 10.69
N GLY A 74 -19.59 7.69 11.59
CA GLY A 74 -19.84 6.30 12.01
C GLY A 74 -19.60 5.24 10.93
N SER A 75 -19.00 5.59 9.78
CA SER A 75 -18.56 4.60 8.78
C SER A 75 -17.18 4.02 9.10
N PHE A 76 -16.87 2.88 8.50
CA PHE A 76 -15.57 2.25 8.64
C PHE A 76 -14.41 3.15 8.14
N ARG A 77 -14.65 3.97 7.10
CA ARG A 77 -13.68 5.00 6.66
C ARG A 77 -13.45 6.05 7.74
N ALA A 78 -14.50 6.56 8.37
CA ALA A 78 -14.39 7.55 9.44
C ALA A 78 -13.55 7.02 10.60
N LEU A 79 -13.84 5.78 11.02
CA LEU A 79 -13.10 5.09 12.07
C LEU A 79 -11.61 4.97 11.73
N CYS A 80 -11.29 4.52 10.52
CA CYS A 80 -9.89 4.34 10.10
C CYS A 80 -9.13 5.68 10.05
N VAL A 81 -9.77 6.76 9.58
CA VAL A 81 -9.16 8.11 9.54
C VAL A 81 -8.91 8.63 10.96
N SER A 82 -9.86 8.41 11.88
CA SER A 82 -9.70 8.76 13.29
C SER A 82 -8.53 7.98 13.91
N TRP A 83 -8.45 6.68 13.67
CA TRP A 83 -7.34 5.86 14.15
C TRP A 83 -5.99 6.29 13.60
N PHE A 84 -5.89 6.61 12.30
CA PHE A 84 -4.64 7.10 11.70
C PHE A 84 -4.14 8.41 12.32
N SER A 85 -5.02 9.15 12.99
CA SER A 85 -4.71 10.40 13.67
C SER A 85 -4.45 10.19 15.17
N SER A 86 -4.71 9.00 15.71
CA SER A 86 -4.51 8.66 17.11
C SER A 86 -3.02 8.59 17.48
N ALA A 87 -2.73 8.77 18.77
CA ALA A 87 -1.38 8.57 19.29
C ALA A 87 -0.94 7.12 19.10
N GLU A 88 -1.81 6.13 19.37
CA GLU A 88 -1.49 4.71 19.22
C GLU A 88 -0.98 4.37 17.81
N PHE A 89 -1.57 4.97 16.76
CA PHE A 89 -1.08 4.78 15.40
C PHE A 89 0.20 5.57 15.12
N ARG A 90 0.26 6.85 15.51
CA ARG A 90 1.36 7.76 15.12
C ARG A 90 2.64 7.59 15.93
N THR A 91 2.52 7.21 17.20
CA THR A 91 3.65 7.15 18.14
C THR A 91 3.99 5.72 18.54
N SER A 92 3.02 4.83 18.68
CA SER A 92 3.29 3.45 19.15
C SER A 92 3.74 2.50 18.02
N LEU A 93 3.66 2.93 16.75
CA LEU A 93 4.11 2.16 15.59
C LEU A 93 5.29 2.84 14.90
N ASN A 94 6.27 2.06 14.43
CA ASN A 94 7.33 2.60 13.58
C ASN A 94 6.79 3.03 12.19
N GLU A 95 7.50 3.93 11.52
CA GLU A 95 7.07 4.54 10.25
C GLU A 95 6.75 3.51 9.16
N ARG A 96 7.56 2.45 9.03
CA ARG A 96 7.32 1.39 8.04
C ARG A 96 6.04 0.63 8.33
N THR A 97 5.76 0.35 9.61
CA THR A 97 4.53 -0.32 10.05
C THR A 97 3.32 0.57 9.79
N GLN A 98 3.41 1.87 10.09
CA GLN A 98 2.37 2.84 9.76
C GLN A 98 2.08 2.85 8.25
N TYR A 99 3.12 2.94 7.42
CA TYR A 99 2.99 2.96 5.96
C TYR A 99 2.30 1.70 5.43
N VAL A 100 2.81 0.51 5.80
CA VAL A 100 2.26 -0.77 5.32
C VAL A 100 0.82 -0.95 5.80
N ARG A 101 0.56 -0.66 7.08
CA ARG A 101 -0.78 -0.86 7.66
C ARG A 101 -1.81 0.09 7.06
N ARG A 102 -1.45 1.37 6.88
CA ARG A 102 -2.30 2.35 6.18
C ARG A 102 -2.64 1.87 4.78
N ARG A 103 -1.63 1.46 4.00
CA ARG A 103 -1.82 0.96 2.63
C ARG A 103 -2.79 -0.22 2.59
N ILE A 104 -2.66 -1.18 3.52
CA ILE A 104 -3.54 -2.35 3.57
C ILE A 104 -4.98 -1.95 3.90
N ILE A 105 -5.17 -1.05 4.86
CA ILE A 105 -6.51 -0.54 5.23
C ILE A 105 -7.13 0.25 4.08
N GLU A 106 -6.38 1.18 3.48
CA GLU A 106 -6.85 1.94 2.33
C GLU A 106 -7.26 1.03 1.18
N GLN A 107 -6.54 -0.07 0.93
CA GLN A 107 -6.97 -1.08 -0.04
C GLN A 107 -8.32 -1.70 0.36
N MET A 108 -8.49 -2.14 1.61
CA MET A 108 -9.75 -2.73 2.07
C MET A 108 -10.94 -1.75 1.93
N LEU A 109 -10.72 -0.45 2.19
CA LEU A 109 -11.75 0.59 2.08
C LEU A 109 -12.30 0.71 0.65
N GLN A 110 -11.48 0.44 -0.37
CA GLN A 110 -11.89 0.54 -1.78
C GLN A 110 -12.53 -0.73 -2.33
N GLU A 111 -12.61 -1.80 -1.54
CA GLU A 111 -13.23 -3.03 -2.02
C GLU A 111 -14.76 -2.98 -1.85
N PRO A 112 -15.53 -3.49 -2.81
CA PRO A 112 -16.98 -3.58 -2.68
C PRO A 112 -17.34 -4.63 -1.63
N VAL A 113 -18.49 -4.52 -0.97
CA VAL A 113 -18.91 -5.50 0.06
C VAL A 113 -19.23 -6.87 -0.55
N LYS A 114 -19.65 -6.90 -1.82
CA LYS A 114 -19.88 -8.09 -2.65
C LYS A 114 -19.37 -7.81 -4.08
N PRO A 115 -19.08 -8.83 -4.91
CA PRO A 115 -18.50 -8.64 -6.25
C PRO A 115 -19.19 -7.57 -7.11
N ASP A 116 -20.52 -7.46 -7.02
CA ASP A 116 -21.33 -6.52 -7.82
C ASP A 116 -21.99 -5.41 -7.00
N ALA A 117 -21.59 -5.22 -5.74
CA ALA A 117 -22.19 -4.20 -4.88
C ALA A 117 -21.57 -2.82 -5.14
N ALA A 118 -22.40 -1.81 -5.38
CA ALA A 118 -21.97 -0.41 -5.39
C ALA A 118 -21.48 0.07 -4.01
N LEU A 119 -21.90 -0.59 -2.92
CA LEU A 119 -21.46 -0.28 -1.57
C LEU A 119 -20.02 -0.77 -1.35
N LEU A 120 -19.13 0.17 -1.02
CA LEU A 120 -17.77 -0.11 -0.60
C LEU A 120 -17.68 -0.41 0.90
N PHE A 121 -16.66 -1.16 1.31
CA PHE A 121 -16.35 -1.36 2.72
C PHE A 121 -16.08 -0.06 3.46
N ALA A 122 -15.57 0.96 2.77
CA ALA A 122 -15.42 2.31 3.30
C ALA A 122 -16.68 2.86 3.97
N ASP A 123 -17.84 2.57 3.38
CA ASP A 123 -19.10 3.22 3.73
C ASP A 123 -19.99 2.37 4.63
N VAL A 124 -19.52 1.18 4.99
CA VAL A 124 -20.22 0.31 5.93
C VAL A 124 -20.23 0.99 7.30
N PRO A 125 -21.42 1.19 7.92
CA PRO A 125 -21.50 1.67 9.30
C PRO A 125 -20.75 0.73 10.25
N VAL A 126 -19.98 1.27 11.20
CA VAL A 126 -19.20 0.49 12.16
C VAL A 126 -20.09 -0.49 12.93
N ALA A 127 -21.28 -0.05 13.35
CA ALA A 127 -22.28 -0.89 14.01
C ALA A 127 -22.78 -2.09 13.16
N LYS A 128 -22.63 -2.03 11.83
CA LYS A 128 -22.99 -3.12 10.89
C LYS A 128 -21.76 -3.87 10.38
N PHE A 129 -20.56 -3.53 10.85
CA PHE A 129 -19.31 -4.18 10.45
C PHE A 129 -19.14 -5.49 11.24
N THR A 130 -19.52 -6.61 10.62
CA THR A 130 -19.59 -7.92 11.31
C THR A 130 -18.35 -8.78 11.10
N SER A 131 -18.23 -9.87 11.86
CA SER A 131 -17.20 -10.90 11.63
C SER A 131 -17.28 -11.51 10.23
N LYS A 132 -18.48 -11.56 9.62
CA LYS A 132 -18.66 -11.96 8.22
C LYS A 132 -17.96 -11.01 7.25
N ALA A 133 -18.04 -9.69 7.48
CA ALA A 133 -17.32 -8.70 6.68
C ALA A 133 -15.80 -8.90 6.76
N VAL A 134 -15.27 -9.14 7.95
CA VAL A 134 -13.84 -9.42 8.13
C VAL A 134 -13.42 -10.71 7.43
N ARG A 135 -14.22 -11.79 7.51
CA ARG A 135 -13.96 -13.04 6.77
C ARG A 135 -13.93 -12.81 5.26
N VAL A 136 -14.87 -12.04 4.71
CA VAL A 136 -14.86 -11.67 3.29
C VAL A 136 -13.56 -10.96 2.91
N LEU A 137 -13.12 -9.97 3.70
CA LEU A 137 -11.86 -9.25 3.43
C LEU A 137 -10.62 -10.15 3.54
N ARG A 138 -10.61 -11.10 4.49
CA ARG A 138 -9.54 -12.09 4.65
C ARG A 138 -9.51 -13.07 3.48
N ASP A 139 -10.64 -13.66 3.15
CA ASP A 139 -10.74 -14.78 2.19
C ASP A 139 -10.51 -14.30 0.75
N ARG A 140 -10.69 -13.00 0.45
CA ARG A 140 -10.24 -12.38 -0.81
C ARG A 140 -8.73 -12.43 -1.05
N LYS A 141 -7.95 -12.77 -0.01
CA LYS A 141 -6.52 -12.98 -0.09
C LYS A 141 -6.13 -14.42 0.24
N ALA A 142 -7.05 -15.38 0.10
CA ALA A 142 -6.83 -16.78 0.43
C ALA A 142 -5.58 -17.38 -0.26
N ASP A 143 -5.33 -17.01 -1.52
CA ASP A 143 -4.13 -17.44 -2.28
C ASP A 143 -2.81 -16.92 -1.68
N THR A 144 -2.88 -15.94 -0.79
CA THR A 144 -1.76 -15.31 -0.10
C THR A 144 -2.01 -15.26 1.41
N PRO A 145 -1.86 -16.38 2.14
CA PRO A 145 -2.26 -16.49 3.55
C PRO A 145 -1.69 -15.40 4.46
N GLU A 146 -0.42 -15.00 4.25
CA GLU A 146 0.19 -13.91 5.04
C GLU A 146 -0.47 -12.55 4.78
N ALA A 147 -0.85 -12.25 3.54
CA ALA A 147 -1.58 -11.03 3.22
C ALA A 147 -2.98 -11.04 3.82
N ALA A 148 -3.68 -12.18 3.77
CA ALA A 148 -4.97 -12.38 4.42
C ALA A 148 -4.88 -12.17 5.95
N ASN A 149 -3.89 -12.79 6.59
CA ASN A 149 -3.65 -12.66 8.03
C ASN A 149 -3.29 -11.23 8.43
N THR A 150 -2.54 -10.52 7.59
CA THR A 150 -2.19 -9.12 7.84
C THR A 150 -3.43 -8.21 7.82
N ARG A 151 -4.44 -8.50 6.99
CA ARG A 151 -5.74 -7.79 7.06
C ARG A 151 -6.43 -8.00 8.39
N VAL A 152 -6.50 -9.24 8.88
CA VAL A 152 -7.10 -9.55 10.19
C VAL A 152 -6.34 -8.85 11.32
N LYS A 153 -5.00 -8.88 11.30
CA LYS A 153 -4.15 -8.17 12.28
C LYS A 153 -4.44 -6.66 12.29
N ALA A 154 -4.55 -6.04 11.11
CA ALA A 154 -4.84 -4.62 10.98
C ALA A 154 -6.25 -4.28 11.53
N LEU A 155 -7.27 -5.06 11.16
CA LEU A 155 -8.64 -4.87 11.63
C LEU A 155 -8.76 -5.06 13.14
N ARG A 156 -8.07 -6.05 13.72
CA ARG A 156 -8.01 -6.24 15.18
C ARG A 156 -7.49 -4.99 15.88
N ALA A 157 -6.42 -4.40 15.38
CA ALA A 157 -5.83 -3.19 15.97
C ALA A 157 -6.76 -1.97 15.85
N VAL A 158 -7.37 -1.75 14.67
CA VAL A 158 -8.34 -0.65 14.47
C VAL A 158 -9.50 -0.77 15.46
N PHE A 159 -10.10 -1.95 15.58
CA PHE A 159 -11.26 -2.15 16.45
C PHE A 159 -10.92 -2.27 17.93
N ALA A 160 -9.69 -2.65 18.30
CA ALA A 160 -9.23 -2.57 19.68
C ALA A 160 -9.19 -1.11 20.14
N TRP A 161 -8.53 -0.25 19.36
CA TRP A 161 -8.54 1.20 19.59
C TRP A 161 -9.95 1.79 19.56
N ALA A 162 -10.79 1.35 18.62
CA ALA A 162 -12.16 1.86 18.48
C ALA A 162 -13.00 1.67 19.74
N ILE A 163 -12.81 0.55 20.45
CA ILE A 163 -13.51 0.27 21.72
C ILE A 163 -13.04 1.25 22.79
N GLU A 164 -11.74 1.47 22.93
CA GLU A 164 -11.18 2.42 23.91
C GLU A 164 -11.62 3.86 23.60
N ALA A 165 -11.78 4.20 22.32
CA ALA A 165 -12.27 5.50 21.87
C ALA A 165 -13.80 5.66 21.94
N GLY A 166 -14.56 4.62 22.29
CA GLY A 166 -16.02 4.64 22.32
C GLY A 166 -16.70 4.67 20.94
N GLU A 167 -15.96 4.35 19.88
CA GLU A 167 -16.41 4.35 18.47
C GLU A 167 -16.97 2.99 18.02
N ALA A 168 -16.73 1.93 18.80
CA ALA A 168 -17.26 0.58 18.56
C ALA A 168 -17.55 -0.14 19.89
N GLU A 169 -18.61 -0.95 19.93
CA GLU A 169 -18.95 -1.74 21.12
C GLU A 169 -18.15 -3.05 21.22
N THR A 170 -17.80 -3.65 20.08
CA THR A 170 -17.12 -4.95 20.01
C THR A 170 -16.09 -4.99 18.88
N ASN A 171 -15.16 -5.94 18.97
CA ASN A 171 -14.15 -6.16 17.93
C ASN A 171 -14.56 -7.34 17.04
N PRO A 172 -15.10 -7.09 15.83
CA PRO A 172 -15.58 -8.14 14.93
C PRO A 172 -14.46 -9.03 14.39
N ALA A 173 -13.19 -8.63 14.52
CA ALA A 173 -12.01 -9.38 14.09
C ALA A 173 -11.39 -10.23 15.21
N ARG A 174 -11.86 -10.12 16.46
CA ARG A 174 -11.26 -10.77 17.63
C ARG A 174 -11.16 -12.29 17.47
N ASP A 175 -12.26 -12.97 17.15
CA ASP A 175 -12.31 -14.44 17.15
C ASP A 175 -12.11 -15.06 15.75
N ILE A 176 -11.56 -14.30 14.80
CA ILE A 176 -11.34 -14.78 13.44
C ILE A 176 -10.00 -15.49 13.34
N PRO A 177 -9.97 -16.79 13.02
CA PRO A 177 -8.72 -17.52 12.90
C PRO A 177 -7.90 -17.03 11.71
N TYR A 178 -6.58 -17.11 11.85
CA TYR A 178 -5.67 -16.91 10.74
C TYR A 178 -5.74 -18.10 9.76
N LEU A 179 -5.50 -17.83 8.49
CA LEU A 179 -5.26 -18.87 7.50
C LEU A 179 -3.88 -19.49 7.80
N ARG A 180 -3.80 -20.83 7.76
CA ARG A 180 -2.51 -21.52 7.90
C ARG A 180 -1.64 -21.17 6.69
N ASN A 181 -0.40 -20.77 6.93
CA ASN A 181 0.61 -20.76 5.90
C ASN A 181 1.27 -22.15 5.89
N GLY A 182 1.63 -22.64 4.70
CA GLY A 182 2.33 -23.91 4.53
C GLY A 182 3.77 -23.72 4.08
N SER A 183 4.34 -22.51 4.24
CA SER A 183 5.72 -22.28 3.85
C SER A 183 6.65 -22.68 4.99
N ASP A 184 7.62 -23.55 4.71
CA ASP A 184 8.73 -23.88 5.61
C ASP A 184 9.70 -22.69 5.82
N GLY A 185 9.33 -21.50 5.33
CA GLY A 185 10.12 -20.28 5.38
C GLY A 185 10.96 -20.10 4.12
N PHE A 186 12.09 -19.43 4.27
CA PHE A 186 13.07 -19.28 3.20
C PHE A 186 14.13 -20.37 3.33
N HIS A 187 14.54 -20.95 2.20
CA HIS A 187 15.65 -21.89 2.15
C HIS A 187 16.88 -21.26 2.81
N THR A 188 17.44 -21.98 3.80
CA THR A 188 18.67 -21.56 4.46
C THR A 188 19.84 -22.13 3.69
N TRP A 189 20.76 -21.26 3.26
CA TRP A 189 21.89 -21.68 2.45
C TRP A 189 22.76 -22.70 3.19
N SER A 190 23.07 -23.78 2.49
CA SER A 190 24.12 -24.71 2.86
C SER A 190 25.50 -24.08 2.66
N ILE A 191 26.50 -24.62 3.34
CA ILE A 191 27.90 -24.20 3.15
C ILE A 191 28.34 -24.43 1.70
N ASP A 192 27.82 -25.47 1.04
CA ASP A 192 28.15 -25.73 -0.36
C ASP A 192 27.57 -24.70 -1.31
N GLU A 193 26.35 -24.21 -1.07
CA GLU A 193 25.77 -23.09 -1.84
C GLU A 193 26.54 -21.79 -1.60
N VAL A 194 27.01 -21.55 -0.37
CA VAL A 194 27.92 -20.42 -0.07
C VAL A 194 29.22 -20.54 -0.88
N ARG A 195 29.82 -21.74 -0.94
CA ARG A 195 31.03 -21.99 -1.74
C ARG A 195 30.77 -21.78 -3.23
N GLN A 196 29.64 -22.25 -3.75
CA GLN A 196 29.24 -22.03 -5.15
C GLN A 196 29.11 -20.54 -5.46
N PHE A 197 28.53 -19.76 -4.55
CA PHE A 197 28.43 -18.31 -4.69
C PHE A 197 29.80 -17.64 -4.73
N PHE A 198 30.73 -18.03 -3.85
CA PHE A 198 32.10 -17.48 -3.87
C PHE A 198 32.93 -17.92 -5.08
N ALA A 199 32.68 -19.11 -5.62
CA ALA A 199 33.29 -19.55 -6.87
C ALA A 199 32.78 -18.72 -8.06
N HIS A 200 31.50 -18.34 -8.06
CA HIS A 200 30.92 -17.49 -9.09
C HIS A 200 31.31 -16.00 -8.94
N HIS A 201 31.37 -15.50 -7.71
CA HIS A 201 31.71 -14.11 -7.39
C HIS A 201 33.10 -14.02 -6.79
N SER A 202 34.08 -13.69 -7.63
CA SER A 202 35.49 -13.53 -7.22
C SER A 202 35.68 -12.45 -6.15
N VAL A 203 36.78 -12.58 -5.41
CA VAL A 203 37.24 -11.59 -4.42
C VAL A 203 37.38 -10.21 -5.08
N GLY A 204 36.96 -9.16 -4.37
CA GLY A 204 36.92 -7.78 -4.88
C GLY A 204 35.60 -7.37 -5.54
N THR A 205 34.68 -8.30 -5.78
CA THR A 205 33.31 -7.95 -6.22
C THR A 205 32.44 -7.52 -5.04
N LYS A 206 31.45 -6.65 -5.31
CA LYS A 206 30.48 -6.21 -4.29
C LYS A 206 29.67 -7.38 -3.72
N ALA A 207 29.35 -8.36 -4.55
CA ALA A 207 28.60 -9.56 -4.16
C ALA A 207 29.39 -10.41 -3.16
N ASN A 208 30.68 -10.67 -3.45
CA ASN A 208 31.58 -11.39 -2.56
C ASN A 208 31.74 -10.66 -1.21
N LEU A 209 31.98 -9.34 -1.24
CA LEU A 209 32.09 -8.54 -0.02
C LEU A 209 30.80 -8.57 0.80
N ALA A 210 29.64 -8.42 0.15
CA ALA A 210 28.34 -8.43 0.83
C ALA A 210 28.09 -9.77 1.54
N LEU A 211 28.29 -10.90 0.88
CA LEU A 211 28.10 -12.21 1.51
C LEU A 211 29.13 -12.45 2.63
N SER A 212 30.38 -12.02 2.45
CA SER A 212 31.40 -12.12 3.49
C SER A 212 31.03 -11.34 4.74
N LEU A 213 30.55 -10.10 4.59
CA LEU A 213 30.07 -9.31 5.72
C LEU A 213 28.90 -10.00 6.42
N LEU A 214 27.88 -10.43 5.67
CA LEU A 214 26.72 -11.13 6.25
C LEU A 214 27.11 -12.41 7.03
N LEU A 215 28.10 -13.17 6.55
CA LEU A 215 28.54 -14.40 7.23
C LEU A 215 29.37 -14.14 8.49
N PHE A 216 30.21 -13.11 8.50
CA PHE A 216 31.19 -12.91 9.56
C PHE A 216 30.83 -11.81 10.57
N THR A 217 29.86 -10.93 10.25
CA THR A 217 29.48 -9.82 11.14
C THR A 217 28.06 -9.90 11.69
N GLY A 218 27.18 -10.74 11.11
CA GLY A 218 25.77 -10.84 11.49
C GLY A 218 24.90 -9.71 10.94
#